data_AF-A0A6A4VPU7-F1
#
_entry.id   AF-A0A6A4VPU7-F1
#
_cell.length_a   1.000
_cell.length_b   1.000
_cell.length_c   1.000
_cell.angle_alpha   90.00
_cell.angle_beta   90.00
_cell.angle_gamma   90.00
#
_symmetry.space_group_name_H-M   'P 1'
#
loop_
_entity.id
_entity.type
_entity.pdbx_description
1 polymer ?
#
loop_
_entity_poly.entity_id
_entity_poly.type
_entity_poly.pdbx_seq_one_letter_code
_entity_poly.pdbx_strand_id
1 'polypeptide(L)'
;MRMSSLDLPDENEKSQSSASTSPCPSPQKPHRLLPTSLYVVLYNFASRHQDELDLKAGYKLTVMDTSDPDWWKGKCLGKVGFFPSKYITKLQAGERPLQVTHNLQVTDGQDGMRLLRDQIVIQIGEEVDGMIMIRDGENRQGACPLKYLTEV
;
A
#
# COMPACT_ATOMS: atom_id res chain seq x y z
N MET A 1 -3.22 68.92 40.95
CA MET A 1 -3.23 69.61 39.63
C MET A 1 -3.12 68.55 38.54
N ARG A 2 -4.12 68.44 37.66
CA ARG A 2 -4.04 68.61 36.18
C ARG A 2 -2.95 67.75 35.51
N MET A 3 -3.29 66.59 34.95
CA MET A 3 -3.67 66.37 33.53
C MET A 3 -2.58 66.77 32.53
N SER A 4 -2.10 65.80 31.76
CA SER A 4 -1.62 66.01 30.39
C SER A 4 -1.82 64.73 29.58
N SER A 5 -2.86 64.75 28.75
CA SER A 5 -3.11 63.88 27.61
C SER A 5 -2.33 64.40 26.42
N LEU A 6 -1.78 63.52 25.58
CA LEU A 6 -1.43 63.74 24.17
C LEU A 6 -1.25 62.35 23.53
N ASP A 7 -1.61 62.01 22.31
CA ASP A 7 -2.65 62.39 21.34
C ASP A 7 -2.51 61.30 20.25
N LEU A 8 -3.58 60.99 19.51
CA LEU A 8 -3.57 59.98 18.44
C LEU A 8 -2.73 60.46 17.24
N PRO A 9 -2.34 59.54 16.35
CA PRO A 9 -2.79 59.77 14.99
C PRO A 9 -3.56 58.58 14.40
N ASP A 10 -4.65 58.98 13.75
CA ASP A 10 -5.39 58.26 12.73
C ASP A 10 -4.50 58.07 11.51
N GLU A 11 -4.31 56.83 11.04
CA GLU A 11 -3.94 56.59 9.64
C GLU A 11 -4.85 55.50 9.07
N ASN A 12 -6.04 55.93 8.65
CA ASN A 12 -6.72 55.33 7.52
C ASN A 12 -6.04 55.80 6.22
N GLU A 13 -5.29 54.92 5.54
CA GLU A 13 -5.26 54.92 4.07
C GLU A 13 -5.24 53.50 3.50
N LYS A 14 -6.38 53.19 2.91
CA LYS A 14 -6.68 52.09 2.01
C LYS A 14 -5.74 52.13 0.80
N SER A 15 -5.07 51.03 0.49
CA SER A 15 -4.66 50.73 -0.88
C SER A 15 -4.79 49.23 -1.16
N GLN A 16 -5.73 48.93 -2.05
CA GLN A 16 -5.99 47.63 -2.65
C GLN A 16 -5.04 47.44 -3.84
N SER A 17 -4.35 46.29 -3.90
CA SER A 17 -4.28 45.35 -5.04
C SER A 17 -2.91 44.68 -5.22
N SER A 18 -2.93 43.36 -5.04
CA SER A 18 -2.37 42.31 -5.91
C SER A 18 -1.00 42.50 -6.56
N ALA A 19 -0.01 41.73 -6.10
CA ALA A 19 0.58 40.59 -6.83
C ALA A 19 2.04 40.31 -6.39
N SER A 20 2.33 39.01 -6.24
CA SER A 20 3.66 38.40 -6.35
C SER A 20 4.69 38.69 -5.25
N THR A 21 4.63 37.90 -4.18
CA THR A 21 5.87 37.36 -3.57
C THR A 21 5.74 35.84 -3.48
N SER A 22 6.62 35.15 -4.20
CA SER A 22 6.68 33.70 -4.30
C SER A 22 6.74 33.05 -2.91
N PRO A 23 5.90 32.04 -2.59
CA PRO A 23 6.22 31.15 -1.50
C PRO A 23 7.37 30.26 -1.98
N CYS A 24 8.52 30.34 -1.33
CA CYS A 24 9.58 29.35 -1.47
C CYS A 24 8.96 27.94 -1.41
N PRO A 25 9.12 27.08 -2.44
CA PRO A 25 8.79 25.68 -2.26
C PRO A 25 9.77 25.14 -1.23
N SER A 26 9.24 24.71 -0.10
CA SER A 26 9.99 24.01 0.93
C SER A 26 10.83 22.92 0.26
N PRO A 27 12.09 22.67 0.68
CA PRO A 27 12.77 21.46 0.28
C PRO A 27 11.98 20.31 0.92
N GLN A 28 11.04 19.75 0.16
CA GLN A 28 10.39 18.51 0.50
C GLN A 28 11.53 17.53 0.72
N LYS A 29 11.70 17.13 1.99
CA LYS A 29 12.67 16.14 2.42
C LYS A 29 12.66 15.03 1.35
N PRO A 30 13.82 14.55 0.87
CA PRO A 30 13.81 13.26 0.22
C PRO A 30 13.29 12.32 1.28
N HIS A 31 12.00 11.98 1.24
CA HIS A 31 11.48 10.83 1.93
C HIS A 31 12.38 9.73 1.39
N ARG A 32 13.38 9.33 2.19
CA ARG A 32 14.11 8.09 2.00
C ARG A 32 13.00 7.10 1.69
N LEU A 33 12.93 6.66 0.44
CA LEU A 33 12.01 5.63 0.02
C LEU A 33 12.51 4.41 0.77
N LEU A 34 11.98 4.25 1.98
CA LEU A 34 12.05 3.01 2.70
C LEU A 34 11.53 1.97 1.71
N PRO A 35 12.13 0.78 1.60
CA PRO A 35 11.63 -0.31 0.76
C PRO A 35 10.23 -0.83 1.18
N THR A 36 9.46 -0.05 1.93
CA THR A 36 8.22 -0.38 2.64
C THR A 36 6.98 -0.47 1.75
N SER A 37 7.07 -0.11 0.47
CA SER A 37 5.92 -0.17 -0.46
C SER A 37 6.01 -1.34 -1.44
N LEU A 38 6.58 -2.47 -1.02
CA LEU A 38 6.55 -3.70 -1.83
C LEU A 38 5.27 -4.47 -1.52
N TYR A 39 4.54 -4.81 -2.57
CA TYR A 39 3.27 -5.51 -2.50
C TYR A 39 3.31 -6.71 -3.44
N VAL A 40 2.51 -7.73 -3.12
CA VAL A 40 2.27 -8.88 -4.00
C VAL A 40 0.83 -8.84 -4.48
N VAL A 41 0.64 -9.19 -5.75
CA VAL A 41 -0.67 -9.37 -6.37
C VAL A 41 -1.27 -10.70 -5.92
N LEU A 42 -2.49 -10.65 -5.39
CA LEU A 42 -3.25 -11.80 -4.95
C LEU A 42 -4.09 -12.43 -6.08
N TYR A 43 -4.63 -11.58 -6.95
CA TYR A 43 -5.57 -11.98 -7.99
C TYR A 43 -5.16 -11.39 -9.34
N ASN A 44 -5.44 -12.12 -10.42
CA ASN A 44 -5.23 -11.57 -11.75
C ASN A 44 -6.19 -10.39 -12.00
N PHE A 45 -5.68 -9.35 -12.63
CA PHE A 45 -6.45 -8.20 -13.08
C PHE A 45 -6.02 -7.86 -14.50
N ALA A 46 -6.95 -8.01 -15.44
CA ALA A 46 -6.73 -7.61 -16.82
C ALA A 46 -7.15 -6.15 -16.98
N SER A 47 -6.18 -5.27 -17.28
CA SER A 47 -6.46 -3.88 -17.61
C SER A 47 -7.36 -3.79 -18.84
N ARG A 48 -8.33 -2.87 -18.78
CA ARG A 48 -9.29 -2.55 -19.84
C ARG A 48 -8.99 -1.19 -20.47
N HIS A 49 -8.36 -0.31 -19.71
CA HIS A 49 -7.96 1.02 -20.14
C HIS A 49 -6.44 1.17 -20.18
N GLN A 50 -5.93 2.13 -20.97
CA GLN A 50 -4.49 2.38 -21.10
C GLN A 50 -3.84 2.88 -19.80
N ASP A 51 -4.64 3.51 -18.94
CA ASP A 51 -4.21 4.01 -17.64
C ASP A 51 -4.18 2.92 -16.55
N GLU A 52 -4.74 1.73 -16.82
CA GLU A 52 -4.81 0.61 -15.90
C GLU A 52 -3.60 -0.32 -16.04
N LEU A 53 -3.19 -0.93 -14.93
CA LEU A 53 -2.05 -1.82 -14.88
C LEU A 53 -2.49 -3.28 -14.92
N ASP A 54 -1.94 -4.07 -15.85
CA ASP A 54 -2.07 -5.52 -15.84
C ASP A 54 -1.43 -6.12 -14.58
N LEU A 55 -2.24 -6.81 -13.77
CA LEU A 55 -1.76 -7.54 -12.59
C LEU A 55 -1.89 -9.05 -12.80
N LYS A 56 -0.84 -9.77 -12.42
CA LYS A 56 -0.85 -11.23 -12.40
C LYS A 56 -0.60 -11.71 -10.98
N ALA A 57 -1.43 -12.62 -10.50
CA ALA A 57 -1.27 -13.25 -9.19
C ALA A 57 0.17 -13.76 -9.01
N GLY A 58 0.76 -13.46 -7.86
CA GLY A 58 2.13 -13.79 -7.50
C GLY A 58 3.16 -12.71 -7.85
N TYR A 59 2.83 -11.74 -8.71
CA TYR A 59 3.79 -10.70 -9.08
C TYR A 59 3.99 -9.69 -7.97
N LYS A 60 5.24 -9.21 -7.85
CA LYS A 60 5.62 -8.14 -6.94
C LYS A 60 5.52 -6.80 -7.65
N LEU A 61 4.95 -5.82 -6.98
CA LEU A 61 4.83 -4.46 -7.49
C LEU A 61 5.13 -3.44 -6.40
N THR A 62 5.39 -2.21 -6.84
CA THR A 62 5.62 -1.08 -5.95
C THR A 62 4.44 -0.12 -6.04
N VAL A 63 3.79 0.12 -4.91
CA VAL A 63 2.72 1.13 -4.83
C VAL A 63 3.37 2.52 -4.79
N MET A 64 2.86 3.42 -5.64
CA MET A 64 3.34 4.78 -5.79
C MET A 64 2.35 5.81 -5.25
N ASP A 65 1.05 5.58 -5.47
CA ASP A 65 -0.02 6.48 -5.05
C ASP A 65 -1.18 5.69 -4.43
N THR A 66 -1.64 6.13 -3.27
CA THR A 66 -2.76 5.57 -2.51
C THR A 66 -3.79 6.63 -2.15
N SER A 67 -3.88 7.69 -2.96
CA SER A 67 -4.79 8.83 -2.70
C SER A 67 -6.24 8.37 -2.68
N ASP A 68 -6.60 7.44 -3.58
CA ASP A 68 -7.90 6.81 -3.60
C ASP A 68 -7.90 5.50 -2.79
N PRO A 69 -8.94 5.21 -1.99
CA PRO A 69 -8.99 3.98 -1.19
C PRO A 69 -9.23 2.72 -2.03
N ASP A 70 -9.97 2.85 -3.14
CA ASP A 70 -10.35 1.72 -3.99
C ASP A 70 -9.33 1.46 -5.12
N TRP A 71 -8.67 2.51 -5.62
CA TRP A 71 -7.80 2.45 -6.80
C TRP A 71 -6.42 3.01 -6.50
N TRP A 72 -5.42 2.16 -6.46
CA TRP A 72 -4.05 2.59 -6.22
C TRP A 72 -3.27 2.65 -7.51
N LYS A 73 -2.29 3.55 -7.56
CA LYS A 73 -1.32 3.62 -8.65
C LYS A 73 -0.05 2.93 -8.20
N GLY A 74 0.50 2.11 -9.08
CA GLY A 74 1.78 1.47 -8.81
C GLY A 74 2.52 1.10 -10.08
N LYS A 75 3.70 0.53 -9.87
CA LYS A 75 4.61 0.09 -10.91
C LYS A 75 4.84 -1.41 -10.82
N CYS A 76 4.55 -2.11 -11.91
CA CYS A 76 4.78 -3.55 -12.06
C CYS A 76 5.53 -3.77 -13.38
N LEU A 77 6.62 -4.54 -13.36
CA LEU A 77 7.42 -4.89 -14.55
C LEU A 77 7.77 -3.71 -15.48
N GLY A 78 8.01 -2.53 -14.91
CA GLY A 78 8.35 -1.32 -15.66
C GLY A 78 7.15 -0.50 -16.17
N LYS A 79 5.93 -1.05 -16.17
CA LYS A 79 4.69 -0.32 -16.46
C LYS A 79 4.13 0.34 -15.20
N VAL A 80 3.48 1.48 -15.37
CA VAL A 80 2.79 2.22 -14.31
C VAL A 80 1.34 2.37 -14.70
N GLY A 81 0.44 2.11 -13.77
CA GLY A 81 -1.01 2.27 -13.99
C GLY A 81 -1.79 2.11 -12.70
N PHE A 82 -3.11 2.25 -12.82
CA PHE A 82 -4.05 2.10 -11.73
C PHE A 82 -4.56 0.66 -11.61
N PHE A 83 -4.84 0.23 -10.39
CA PHE A 83 -5.40 -1.08 -10.09
C PHE A 83 -6.18 -1.05 -8.78
N PRO A 84 -7.11 -1.99 -8.58
CA PRO A 84 -7.84 -2.10 -7.32
C PRO A 84 -6.92 -2.49 -6.16
N SER A 85 -6.97 -1.72 -5.06
CA SER A 85 -6.13 -1.94 -3.87
C SER A 85 -6.36 -3.32 -3.23
N LYS A 86 -7.58 -3.85 -3.33
CA LYS A 86 -7.97 -5.17 -2.79
C LYS A 86 -7.30 -6.36 -3.48
N TYR A 87 -6.69 -6.15 -4.65
CA TYR A 87 -6.07 -7.21 -5.44
C TYR A 87 -4.61 -7.44 -5.05
N ILE A 88 -4.09 -6.63 -4.13
CA ILE A 88 -2.72 -6.69 -3.67
C ILE A 88 -2.70 -6.77 -2.15
N THR A 89 -1.59 -7.27 -1.61
CA THR A 89 -1.33 -7.17 -0.18
C THR A 89 0.11 -6.76 0.06
N LYS A 90 0.33 -6.09 1.17
CA LYS A 90 1.65 -5.59 1.55
C LYS A 90 2.55 -6.78 1.81
N LEU A 91 3.80 -6.73 1.33
CA LEU A 91 4.81 -7.74 1.63
C LEU A 91 5.85 -7.11 2.57
N GLN A 92 6.01 -7.68 3.76
CA GLN A 92 6.98 -7.27 4.76
C GLN A 92 8.36 -7.90 4.48
N ALA A 93 9.39 -7.38 5.13
CA ALA A 93 10.72 -7.97 5.06
C ALA A 93 10.71 -9.37 5.69
N GLY A 94 11.18 -10.38 4.93
CA GLY A 94 11.20 -11.77 5.36
C GLY A 94 9.95 -12.56 4.97
N GLU A 95 8.90 -11.90 4.51
CA GLU A 95 7.72 -12.57 3.98
C GLU A 95 7.92 -13.03 2.54
N ARG A 96 7.38 -14.21 2.21
CA ARG A 96 7.48 -14.78 0.86
C ARG A 96 6.10 -15.07 0.29
N PRO A 97 5.79 -14.59 -0.92
CA PRO A 97 4.57 -14.98 -1.58
C PRO A 97 4.70 -16.42 -2.08
N LEU A 98 3.67 -17.21 -1.84
CA LEU A 98 3.54 -18.60 -2.26
C LEU A 98 2.20 -18.78 -2.95
N GLN A 99 2.15 -19.67 -3.93
CA GLN A 99 0.93 -20.08 -4.60
C GLN A 99 0.47 -21.43 -4.08
N VAL A 100 -0.82 -21.51 -3.81
CA VAL A 100 -1.50 -22.73 -3.38
C VAL A 100 -1.68 -23.67 -4.57
N THR A 101 -1.22 -24.90 -4.44
CA THR A 101 -1.27 -25.92 -5.50
C THR A 101 -2.58 -26.72 -5.49
N HIS A 102 -3.27 -26.81 -4.36
CA HIS A 102 -4.47 -27.62 -4.16
C HIS A 102 -5.45 -26.92 -3.22
N ASN A 103 -6.75 -27.21 -3.36
CA ASN A 103 -7.73 -26.68 -2.42
C ASN A 103 -7.56 -27.36 -1.06
N LEU A 104 -7.40 -26.58 0.00
CA LEU A 104 -7.26 -27.11 1.36
C LEU A 104 -7.92 -26.16 2.38
N GLN A 105 -8.19 -26.68 3.56
CA GLN A 105 -8.68 -25.88 4.68
C GLN A 105 -7.57 -25.83 5.73
N VAL A 106 -7.13 -24.62 6.06
CA VAL A 106 -6.18 -24.37 7.14
C VAL A 106 -6.97 -23.91 8.36
N THR A 107 -6.59 -24.38 9.55
CA THR A 107 -7.30 -24.06 10.79
C THR A 107 -6.34 -23.42 11.79
N ASP A 108 -6.74 -22.28 12.33
CA ASP A 108 -6.06 -21.57 13.43
C ASP A 108 -6.92 -21.61 14.71
N GLY A 109 -7.34 -22.81 15.11
CA GLY A 109 -8.07 -23.05 16.36
C GLY A 109 -9.58 -22.83 16.33
N GLN A 110 -10.10 -21.69 15.86
CA GLN A 110 -11.55 -21.38 15.92
C GLN A 110 -12.21 -21.05 14.58
N ASP A 111 -11.48 -20.47 13.62
CA ASP A 111 -11.99 -20.19 12.27
C ASP A 111 -11.04 -20.82 11.23
N GLY A 112 -11.60 -21.66 10.36
CA GLY A 112 -10.84 -22.32 9.31
C GLY A 112 -10.86 -21.49 8.04
N MET A 113 -9.71 -21.06 7.55
CA MET A 113 -9.62 -20.42 6.24
C MET A 113 -9.55 -21.49 5.13
N ARG A 114 -10.38 -21.32 4.10
CA ARG A 114 -10.30 -22.15 2.89
C ARG A 114 -9.33 -21.53 1.89
N LEU A 115 -8.26 -22.26 1.59
CA LEU A 115 -7.33 -21.95 0.51
C LEU A 115 -7.79 -22.64 -0.77
N LEU A 116 -7.76 -21.89 -1.88
CA LEU A 116 -8.08 -22.41 -3.20
C LEU A 116 -6.80 -22.59 -4.02
N ARG A 117 -6.80 -23.55 -4.96
CA ARG A 117 -5.75 -23.67 -5.98
C ARG A 117 -5.56 -22.34 -6.69
N ASP A 118 -4.30 -22.00 -6.98
CA ASP A 118 -3.85 -20.76 -7.62
C ASP A 118 -4.05 -19.49 -6.77
N GLN A 119 -4.46 -19.64 -5.51
CA GLN A 119 -4.51 -18.53 -4.57
C GLN A 119 -3.11 -18.19 -4.06
N ILE A 120 -2.84 -16.89 -3.93
CA ILE A 120 -1.59 -16.39 -3.38
C ILE A 120 -1.74 -16.20 -1.87
N VAL A 121 -0.80 -16.79 -1.13
CA VAL A 121 -0.65 -16.65 0.31
C VAL A 121 0.76 -16.15 0.62
N ILE A 122 0.98 -15.69 1.83
CA ILE A 122 2.23 -15.07 2.24
C ILE A 122 2.76 -15.87 3.42
N GLN A 123 3.94 -16.45 3.27
CA GLN A 123 4.66 -17.09 4.35
C GLN A 123 5.13 -16.03 5.35
N ILE A 124 4.78 -16.19 6.62
CA ILE A 124 5.06 -15.24 7.72
C ILE A 124 5.96 -15.82 8.82
N GLY A 125 6.59 -16.95 8.56
CA GLY A 125 7.48 -17.60 9.52
C GLY A 125 8.27 -18.74 8.89
N GLU A 126 9.06 -19.40 9.71
CA GLU A 126 9.83 -20.57 9.31
C GLU A 126 8.93 -21.82 9.21
N GLU A 127 9.41 -22.82 8.47
CA GLU A 127 8.80 -24.14 8.45
C GLU A 127 9.09 -24.89 9.75
N VAL A 128 8.04 -25.44 10.35
CA VAL A 128 8.13 -26.29 11.53
C VAL A 128 7.34 -27.57 11.23
N ASP A 129 8.02 -28.72 11.29
CA ASP A 129 7.41 -30.04 11.05
C ASP A 129 6.70 -30.17 9.68
N GLY A 130 7.23 -29.51 8.64
CA GLY A 130 6.63 -29.48 7.30
C GLY A 130 5.37 -28.61 7.18
N MET A 131 5.03 -27.88 8.24
CA MET A 131 3.97 -26.86 8.25
C MET A 131 4.60 -25.46 8.28
N ILE A 132 4.08 -24.57 7.45
CA ILE A 132 4.46 -23.15 7.44
C ILE A 132 3.27 -22.28 7.83
N MET A 133 3.55 -21.25 8.61
CA MET A 133 2.56 -20.22 8.89
C MET A 133 2.40 -19.34 7.65
N ILE A 134 1.19 -19.32 7.11
CA ILE A 134 0.82 -18.44 6.02
C ILE A 134 -0.22 -17.43 6.47
N ARG A 135 -0.30 -16.31 5.75
CA ARG A 135 -1.42 -15.39 5.80
C ARG A 135 -2.00 -15.13 4.42
N ASP A 136 -3.26 -14.75 4.38
CA ASP A 136 -3.93 -14.33 3.15
C ASP A 136 -3.91 -12.79 2.97
N GLY A 137 -4.61 -12.33 1.92
CA GLY A 137 -4.79 -10.90 1.67
C GLY A 137 -5.50 -10.14 2.79
N GLU A 138 -6.39 -10.80 3.52
CA GLU A 138 -7.13 -10.26 4.66
C GLU A 138 -6.37 -10.36 5.99
N ASN A 139 -5.11 -10.82 5.98
CA ASN A 139 -4.28 -11.08 7.17
C ASN A 139 -4.80 -12.17 8.09
N ARG A 140 -5.70 -13.03 7.63
CA ARG A 140 -6.02 -14.29 8.32
C ARG A 140 -4.82 -15.20 8.22
N GLN A 141 -4.45 -15.79 9.35
CA GLN A 141 -3.29 -16.65 9.46
C GLN A 141 -3.72 -18.10 9.61
N GLY A 142 -2.85 -19.02 9.20
CA GLY A 142 -3.07 -20.45 9.41
C GLY A 142 -1.84 -21.27 9.09
N ALA A 143 -1.73 -22.43 9.74
CA ALA A 143 -0.70 -23.40 9.42
C ALA A 143 -1.08 -24.17 8.14
N CYS A 144 -0.20 -24.14 7.15
CA CYS A 144 -0.37 -24.81 5.86
C CYS A 144 0.82 -25.72 5.59
N PRO A 145 0.62 -26.98 5.15
CA PRO A 145 1.74 -27.84 4.79
C PRO A 145 2.50 -27.31 3.55
N LEU A 146 3.82 -27.16 3.63
CA LEU A 146 4.64 -26.61 2.53
C LEU A 146 4.45 -27.40 1.22
N LYS A 147 4.21 -28.72 1.31
CA LYS A 147 3.96 -29.59 0.14
C LYS A 147 2.80 -29.13 -0.76
N TYR A 148 1.89 -28.30 -0.24
CA TYR A 148 0.78 -27.74 -1.01
C TYR A 148 1.04 -26.31 -1.50
N LEU A 149 2.22 -25.77 -1.26
CA LEU A 149 2.60 -24.41 -1.57
C LEU A 149 3.82 -24.40 -2.51
N THR A 150 3.93 -23.39 -3.36
CA THR A 150 5.03 -23.24 -4.32
C THR A 150 5.42 -21.78 -4.44
N GLU A 151 6.72 -21.47 -4.53
CA GLU A 151 7.19 -20.10 -4.72
C GLU A 151 6.82 -19.57 -6.12
N VAL A 152 6.45 -18.29 -6.19
CA VAL A 152 6.00 -17.59 -7.41
C VAL A 152 7.08 -16.72 -8.04
#